data_AF-A0A1B2ZB13-F1
#
_entry.id   AF-A0A1B2ZB13-F1
#
_cell.length_a   1.000
_cell.length_b   1.000
_cell.length_c   1.000
_cell.angle_alpha   90.00
_cell.angle_beta   90.00
_cell.angle_gamma   90.00
#
_symmetry.space_group_name_H-M   'P 1'
#
loop_
_entity.id
_entity.type
_entity.pdbx_description
1 polymer ?
#
loop_
_entity_poly.entity_id
_entity_poly.type
_entity_poly.pdbx_seq_one_letter_code
_entity_poly.pdbx_strand_id
1 'polypeptide(L)'
;MGKLIIVKKILLVLTLTALIFACKKEDDKPNTNTTSTNTVEGCTDTIAINFLATATIDDGSCEYPPSALKLSIITVNSMPMTNNGSDWDIGILGSENPDVFYVLKEGDGDIVSSSSKDNIATFPILFTENLPYTINTLSKEYTIEIYDNDEILGVGENEFIGSCSFTPNELITTLSINDELNIINNGVDMTLDIEWLQ
;
A
#
# COMPACT_ATOMS: atom_id res chain seq x y z
N MET A 1 -16.45 -3.87 11.58
CA MET A 1 -15.62 -5.09 11.43
C MET A 1 -14.61 -4.76 10.33
N GLY A 2 -13.33 -4.54 10.69
CA GLY A 2 -12.28 -4.29 9.70
C GLY A 2 -12.14 -5.52 8.79
N LYS A 3 -11.99 -5.29 7.49
CA LYS A 3 -11.81 -6.36 6.51
C LYS A 3 -10.32 -6.42 6.17
N LEU A 4 -9.73 -7.59 6.39
CA LEU A 4 -8.33 -7.86 6.06
C LEU A 4 -8.22 -8.10 4.55
N ILE A 5 -7.41 -7.32 3.84
CA ILE A 5 -7.30 -7.44 2.38
C ILE A 5 -5.83 -7.66 1.99
N ILE A 6 -5.64 -8.69 1.18
CA ILE A 6 -4.35 -9.31 0.86
C ILE A 6 -3.68 -8.54 -0.29
N VAL A 7 -2.40 -8.17 -0.08
CA VAL A 7 -1.55 -7.47 -1.05
C VAL A 7 -0.89 -8.45 -2.02
N LYS A 8 -0.81 -8.09 -3.30
CA LYS A 8 -0.19 -8.92 -4.35
C LYS A 8 1.30 -8.60 -4.47
N LYS A 9 2.16 -9.50 -3.98
CA LYS A 9 3.63 -9.43 -4.14
C LYS A 9 4.02 -9.41 -5.62
N ILE A 10 4.63 -8.32 -6.10
CA ILE A 10 5.40 -8.31 -7.36
C ILE A 10 6.90 -8.25 -7.01
N LEU A 11 7.43 -9.46 -6.86
CA LEU A 11 8.78 -9.95 -7.16
C LEU A 11 9.93 -8.92 -7.26
N LEU A 12 10.71 -8.81 -6.18
CA LEU A 12 12.06 -8.26 -6.21
C LEU A 12 12.91 -9.07 -7.21
N VAL A 13 13.31 -8.46 -8.31
CA VAL A 13 14.26 -9.03 -9.27
C VAL A 13 15.65 -8.97 -8.64
N LEU A 14 15.99 -9.97 -7.83
CA LEU A 14 17.37 -10.33 -7.54
C LEU A 14 17.81 -11.36 -8.58
N THR A 15 18.09 -10.91 -9.80
CA THR A 15 18.97 -11.70 -10.68
C THR A 15 20.40 -11.55 -10.19
N LEU A 16 20.74 -12.28 -9.12
CA LEU A 16 22.09 -12.74 -8.93
C LEU A 16 22.06 -14.27 -8.99
N THR A 17 21.93 -14.79 -10.20
CA THR A 17 22.35 -16.17 -10.49
C THR A 17 23.86 -16.23 -10.36
N ALA A 18 24.37 -16.27 -9.12
CA ALA A 18 25.70 -16.76 -8.82
C ALA A 18 25.59 -18.26 -8.49
N LEU A 19 25.27 -19.06 -9.52
CA LEU A 19 25.48 -20.52 -9.46
C LEU A 19 26.97 -20.79 -9.71
N ILE A 20 27.72 -20.74 -8.61
CA ILE A 20 28.76 -21.69 -8.19
C ILE A 20 29.41 -22.48 -9.34
N PHE A 21 30.67 -22.16 -9.68
CA PHE A 21 31.65 -23.17 -10.07
C PHE A 21 32.70 -23.29 -8.97
N ALA A 22 32.54 -24.37 -8.22
CA ALA A 22 33.45 -25.08 -7.31
C ALA A 22 34.88 -24.52 -7.12
N CYS A 23 35.23 -24.22 -5.87
CA CYS A 23 36.61 -24.32 -5.41
C CYS A 23 37.13 -25.75 -5.63
N LYS A 24 38.18 -25.88 -6.43
CA LYS A 24 39.09 -27.04 -6.32
C LYS A 24 39.67 -27.03 -4.90
N LYS A 25 39.46 -28.11 -4.16
CA LYS A 25 40.38 -28.50 -3.09
C LYS A 25 41.72 -28.85 -3.76
N GLU A 26 42.75 -28.07 -3.47
CA GLU A 26 44.11 -28.60 -3.48
C GLU A 26 44.57 -28.69 -2.03
N ASP A 27 44.88 -29.92 -1.62
CA ASP A 27 45.38 -30.25 -0.30
C ASP A 27 46.75 -29.61 -0.13
N ASP A 28 46.84 -28.52 0.62
CA ASP A 28 48.13 -28.04 1.16
C ASP A 28 48.07 -27.88 2.68
N LYS A 29 48.67 -28.89 3.31
CA LYS A 29 49.39 -28.97 4.59
C LYS A 29 49.12 -27.87 5.66
N PRO A 30 48.85 -28.26 6.94
CA PRO A 30 48.56 -27.29 7.99
C PRO A 30 49.83 -26.51 8.37
N ASN A 31 49.88 -25.24 8.00
CA ASN A 31 50.79 -24.28 8.63
C ASN A 31 50.07 -23.64 9.82
N THR A 32 50.54 -24.00 11.01
CA THR A 32 50.15 -23.43 12.30
C THR A 32 50.53 -21.96 12.38
N ASN A 33 49.59 -21.09 12.00
CA ASN A 33 49.36 -19.77 12.59
C ASN A 33 47.92 -19.38 12.30
N THR A 34 46.97 -20.14 12.89
CA THR A 34 45.58 -19.71 13.01
C THR A 34 45.51 -18.56 14.01
N THR A 35 45.90 -17.38 13.55
CA THR A 35 45.26 -16.15 14.02
C THR A 35 43.81 -16.30 13.59
N SER A 36 42.95 -16.78 14.50
CA SER A 36 41.51 -16.76 14.36
C SER A 36 41.10 -15.32 14.15
N THR A 37 41.09 -14.87 12.90
CA THR A 37 40.38 -13.67 12.51
C THR A 37 38.93 -14.00 12.79
N ASN A 38 38.42 -13.53 13.93
CA ASN A 38 37.03 -13.67 14.32
C ASN A 38 36.19 -12.82 13.36
N THR A 39 36.04 -13.31 12.13
CA THR A 39 35.18 -12.72 11.12
C THR A 39 33.77 -13.19 11.40
N VAL A 40 32.94 -12.28 11.88
CA VAL A 40 31.51 -12.52 12.04
C VAL A 40 30.83 -11.98 10.79
N GLU A 41 30.10 -12.84 10.09
CA GLU A 41 29.29 -12.49 8.93
C GLU A 41 27.88 -12.06 9.40
N GLY A 42 27.32 -11.05 8.73
CA GLY A 42 25.98 -10.54 8.98
C GLY A 42 25.82 -9.13 8.42
N CYS A 43 24.60 -8.60 8.40
CA CYS A 43 24.37 -7.25 7.92
C CYS A 43 25.15 -6.21 8.75
N THR A 44 26.02 -5.44 8.09
CA THR A 44 26.82 -4.39 8.73
C THR A 44 26.18 -3.00 8.67
N ASP A 45 25.05 -2.86 7.97
CA ASP A 45 24.38 -1.58 7.78
C ASP A 45 23.47 -1.24 8.97
N THR A 46 23.75 -0.13 9.65
CA THR A 46 22.98 0.32 10.83
C THR A 46 21.55 0.75 10.54
N ILE A 47 21.20 1.02 9.28
CA ILE A 47 19.81 1.36 8.90
C ILE A 47 18.98 0.13 8.53
N ALA A 48 19.59 -1.06 8.46
CA ALA A 48 18.88 -2.31 8.22
C ALA A 48 18.21 -2.84 9.49
N ILE A 49 17.06 -3.49 9.34
CA ILE A 49 16.26 -4.08 10.42
C ILE A 49 16.99 -5.26 11.07
N ASN A 50 17.81 -5.97 10.29
CA ASN A 50 18.60 -7.12 10.73
C ASN A 50 20.09 -6.78 10.93
N PHE A 51 20.41 -5.51 11.20
CA PHE A 51 21.77 -5.09 11.57
C PHE A 51 22.35 -5.95 12.68
N LEU A 52 23.54 -6.53 12.44
CA LEU A 52 24.27 -7.31 13.42
C LEU A 52 25.50 -6.53 13.90
N ALA A 53 25.42 -5.94 15.09
CA ALA A 53 26.52 -5.14 15.65
C ALA A 53 27.85 -5.89 15.83
N THR A 54 27.81 -7.22 15.89
CA THR A 54 29.03 -8.05 15.97
C THR A 54 29.59 -8.39 14.59
N ALA A 55 28.87 -8.15 13.49
CA ALA A 55 29.33 -8.44 12.14
C ALA A 55 30.52 -7.55 11.78
N THR A 56 31.54 -8.20 11.24
CA THR A 56 32.76 -7.58 10.73
C THR A 56 32.86 -7.65 9.22
N ILE A 57 32.01 -8.46 8.58
CA ILE A 57 31.91 -8.65 7.13
C ILE A 57 30.43 -8.68 6.77
N ASP A 58 30.03 -7.84 5.80
CA ASP A 58 28.69 -7.86 5.23
C ASP A 58 28.47 -9.16 4.45
N ASP A 59 27.39 -9.87 4.77
CA ASP A 59 26.98 -11.10 4.08
C ASP A 59 25.93 -10.83 2.97
N GLY A 60 25.55 -9.56 2.77
CA GLY A 60 24.55 -9.16 1.79
C GLY A 60 23.11 -9.52 2.20
N SER A 61 22.88 -9.88 3.46
CA SER A 61 21.55 -10.23 3.99
C SER A 61 20.72 -9.03 4.45
N CYS A 62 21.23 -7.79 4.37
CA CYS A 62 20.58 -6.60 4.90
C CYS A 62 19.13 -6.42 4.41
N GLU A 63 18.20 -6.25 5.37
CA GLU A 63 16.78 -5.99 5.13
C GLU A 63 16.45 -4.56 5.56
N TYR A 64 15.84 -3.80 4.65
CA TYR A 64 15.51 -2.39 4.90
C TYR A 64 14.01 -2.20 5.13
N PRO A 65 13.60 -1.25 5.99
CA PRO A 65 12.21 -0.86 6.10
C PRO A 65 11.70 -0.27 4.78
N PRO A 66 10.38 -0.33 4.51
CA PRO A 66 9.80 0.36 3.37
C PRO A 66 10.08 1.86 3.45
N SER A 67 10.42 2.45 2.30
CA SER A 67 10.63 3.88 2.13
C SER A 67 9.35 4.61 1.71
N ALA A 68 8.38 3.91 1.10
CA ALA A 68 7.10 4.46 0.71
C ALA A 68 6.02 3.37 0.48
N LEU A 69 4.77 3.80 0.37
CA LEU A 69 3.63 2.98 -0.06
C LEU A 69 3.05 3.55 -1.35
N LYS A 70 3.00 2.74 -2.41
CA LYS A 70 2.38 3.11 -3.68
C LYS A 70 0.95 2.56 -3.73
N LEU A 71 -0.05 3.44 -3.82
CA LEU A 71 -1.46 3.10 -4.01
C LEU A 71 -1.79 3.18 -5.50
N SER A 72 -2.16 2.08 -6.13
CA SER A 72 -2.38 1.99 -7.59
C SER A 72 -3.84 1.97 -8.01
N ILE A 73 -4.70 1.30 -7.24
CA ILE A 73 -6.14 1.16 -7.56
C ILE A 73 -6.93 1.23 -6.25
N ILE A 74 -8.03 1.98 -6.29
CA ILE A 74 -9.05 1.96 -5.25
C ILE A 74 -10.28 1.23 -5.81
N THR A 75 -10.72 0.18 -5.13
CA THR A 75 -11.89 -0.62 -5.54
C THR A 75 -12.97 -0.52 -4.47
N VAL A 76 -14.12 0.05 -4.80
CA VAL A 76 -15.31 0.03 -3.95
C VAL A 76 -16.15 -1.19 -4.31
N ASN A 77 -16.28 -2.15 -3.40
CA ASN A 77 -17.01 -3.40 -3.62
C ASN A 77 -18.50 -3.27 -3.28
N SER A 78 -18.83 -2.40 -2.34
CA SER A 78 -20.20 -2.03 -2.02
C SER A 78 -20.19 -0.72 -1.23
N MET A 79 -21.19 0.11 -1.43
CA MET A 79 -21.47 1.26 -0.57
C MET A 79 -22.94 1.21 -0.15
N PRO A 80 -23.37 1.99 0.88
CA PRO A 80 -24.77 2.06 1.22
C PRO A 80 -25.45 2.75 0.03
N MET A 81 -26.21 1.99 -0.76
CA MET A 81 -27.10 2.54 -1.79
C MET A 81 -28.34 3.18 -1.14
N THR A 82 -28.17 3.76 0.05
CA THR A 82 -29.26 4.32 0.84
C THR A 82 -29.50 5.71 0.33
N ASN A 83 -30.37 5.82 -0.67
CA ASN A 83 -31.06 7.00 -1.22
C ASN A 83 -31.33 8.20 -0.29
N ASN A 84 -30.48 8.64 0.64
CA ASN A 84 -30.69 9.64 1.69
C ASN A 84 -32.14 9.81 2.20
N GLY A 85 -32.95 8.75 2.25
CA GLY A 85 -34.39 8.94 2.28
C GLY A 85 -34.96 9.75 1.09
N SER A 86 -35.07 9.11 -0.08
CA SER A 86 -35.77 9.56 -1.30
C SER A 86 -35.02 10.57 -2.19
N ASP A 87 -34.81 10.16 -3.44
CA ASP A 87 -34.46 10.97 -4.62
C ASP A 87 -33.02 11.50 -4.70
N TRP A 88 -32.05 10.59 -4.77
CA TRP A 88 -30.75 10.89 -5.38
C TRP A 88 -30.93 11.00 -6.89
N ASP A 89 -30.69 12.23 -7.32
CA ASP A 89 -30.90 12.82 -8.62
C ASP A 89 -32.35 12.73 -9.15
N ILE A 90 -33.16 13.77 -8.89
CA ILE A 90 -34.21 14.13 -9.84
C ILE A 90 -33.51 14.80 -11.01
N GLY A 91 -33.00 13.97 -11.91
CA GLY A 91 -32.68 14.39 -13.26
C GLY A 91 -33.92 15.01 -13.89
N ILE A 92 -33.72 15.85 -14.90
CA ILE A 92 -34.81 16.48 -15.69
C ILE A 92 -35.78 15.41 -16.29
N LEU A 93 -35.40 14.12 -16.25
CA LEU A 93 -36.16 12.98 -16.76
C LEU A 93 -36.49 11.85 -15.75
N GLY A 94 -36.07 11.89 -14.48
CA GLY A 94 -36.37 10.83 -13.49
C GLY A 94 -35.33 10.65 -12.37
N SER A 95 -35.43 9.54 -11.62
CA SER A 95 -34.43 9.12 -10.63
C SER A 95 -33.17 8.63 -11.34
N GLU A 96 -32.01 9.22 -11.03
CA GLU A 96 -30.72 8.76 -11.55
C GLU A 96 -29.93 7.95 -10.51
N ASN A 97 -28.82 7.35 -10.95
CA ASN A 97 -27.89 6.63 -10.08
C ASN A 97 -26.82 7.60 -9.54
N PRO A 98 -26.15 7.31 -8.41
CA PRO A 98 -25.19 8.24 -7.82
C PRO A 98 -23.98 8.49 -8.71
N ASP A 99 -23.45 9.71 -8.63
CA ASP A 99 -22.33 10.25 -9.37
C ASP A 99 -21.08 10.27 -8.47
N VAL A 100 -20.29 9.19 -8.50
CA VAL A 100 -19.35 8.91 -7.41
C VAL A 100 -17.91 9.31 -7.73
N PHE A 101 -17.24 9.98 -6.78
CA PHE A 101 -15.79 10.21 -6.81
C PHE A 101 -15.12 9.90 -5.47
N TYR A 102 -13.79 9.77 -5.48
CA TYR A 102 -12.99 9.58 -4.27
C TYR A 102 -12.15 10.82 -3.94
N VAL A 103 -11.83 10.98 -2.65
CA VAL A 103 -10.83 11.92 -2.15
C VAL A 103 -9.90 11.18 -1.18
N LEU A 104 -8.59 11.18 -1.46
CA LEU A 104 -7.55 10.71 -0.55
C LEU A 104 -7.05 11.88 0.30
N LYS A 105 -6.95 11.68 1.61
CA LYS A 105 -6.63 12.71 2.60
C LYS A 105 -5.52 12.26 3.56
N GLU A 106 -4.74 13.23 4.04
CA GLU A 106 -3.80 13.09 5.17
C GLU A 106 -4.30 14.02 6.29
N GLY A 107 -4.87 13.46 7.35
CA GLY A 107 -5.63 14.24 8.33
C GLY A 107 -6.81 14.97 7.66
N ASP A 108 -6.92 16.28 7.89
CA ASP A 108 -7.98 17.12 7.31
C ASP A 108 -7.65 17.64 5.90
N GLY A 109 -6.46 17.35 5.37
CA GLY A 109 -5.98 17.88 4.09
C GLY A 109 -6.23 16.93 2.92
N ASP A 110 -6.84 17.45 1.86
CA ASP A 110 -7.01 16.75 0.59
C ASP A 110 -5.67 16.61 -0.14
N ILE A 111 -5.39 15.40 -0.62
CA ILE A 111 -4.16 15.07 -1.35
C ILE A 111 -4.46 14.94 -2.85
N VAL A 112 -5.42 14.08 -3.17
CA VAL A 112 -5.78 13.73 -4.55
C VAL A 112 -7.21 13.22 -4.61
N SER A 113 -7.92 13.55 -5.67
CA SER A 113 -9.28 13.09 -5.94
C SER A 113 -9.43 12.59 -7.37
N SER A 114 -10.48 11.84 -7.65
CA SER A 114 -10.91 11.59 -9.04
C SER A 114 -11.92 12.62 -9.52
N SER A 115 -12.18 12.64 -10.82
CA SER A 115 -13.44 13.15 -11.36
C SER A 115 -14.63 12.25 -10.95
N SER A 116 -15.84 12.80 -11.10
CA SER A 116 -17.10 12.06 -10.93
C SER A 116 -17.20 10.92 -11.94
N LYS A 117 -17.67 9.78 -11.46
CA LYS A 117 -18.15 8.69 -12.31
C LYS A 117 -19.65 8.65 -12.22
N ASP A 118 -20.29 9.02 -13.31
CA ASP A 118 -21.72 9.29 -13.27
C ASP A 118 -22.54 8.00 -13.32
N ASN A 119 -23.72 8.04 -12.70
CA ASN A 119 -24.77 7.04 -12.82
C ASN A 119 -24.34 5.60 -12.43
N ILE A 120 -23.67 5.46 -11.28
CA ILE A 120 -23.17 4.16 -10.82
C ILE A 120 -24.30 3.23 -10.34
N ALA A 121 -24.58 2.20 -11.14
CA ALA A 121 -25.57 1.18 -10.81
C ALA A 121 -24.97 -0.20 -10.43
N THR A 122 -23.65 -0.38 -10.56
CA THR A 122 -23.00 -1.70 -10.42
C THR A 122 -21.67 -1.64 -9.69
N PHE A 123 -21.37 -2.69 -8.93
CA PHE A 123 -20.08 -2.91 -8.27
C PHE A 123 -19.28 -4.05 -8.93
N PRO A 124 -17.95 -4.06 -8.79
CA PRO A 124 -17.13 -3.07 -8.10
C PRO A 124 -16.90 -1.79 -8.91
N ILE A 125 -16.71 -0.66 -8.22
CA ILE A 125 -16.24 0.60 -8.81
C ILE A 125 -14.72 0.64 -8.71
N LEU A 126 -14.03 0.81 -9.83
CA LEU A 126 -12.56 0.91 -9.86
C LEU A 126 -12.15 2.36 -10.12
N PHE A 127 -11.45 2.99 -9.19
CA PHE A 127 -10.80 4.29 -9.40
C PHE A 127 -9.32 4.09 -9.74
N THR A 128 -8.90 4.74 -10.82
CA THR A 128 -7.52 4.74 -11.32
C THR A 128 -7.06 6.14 -11.76
N GLU A 129 -7.96 7.11 -11.81
CA GLU A 129 -7.61 8.49 -12.13
C GLU A 129 -6.78 9.08 -10.99
N ASN A 130 -5.71 9.82 -11.33
CA ASN A 130 -4.75 10.37 -10.38
C ASN A 130 -4.08 9.32 -9.46
N LEU A 131 -4.13 8.04 -9.86
CA LEU A 131 -3.35 6.94 -9.32
C LEU A 131 -2.39 6.39 -10.42
N PRO A 132 -1.23 5.83 -10.05
CA PRO A 132 -0.77 5.56 -8.70
C PRO A 132 -0.34 6.82 -7.94
N TYR A 133 -0.59 6.84 -6.63
CA TYR A 133 -0.09 7.85 -5.70
C TYR A 133 0.93 7.24 -4.73
N THR A 134 2.05 7.92 -4.49
CA THR A 134 3.11 7.45 -3.59
C THR A 134 3.04 8.20 -2.25
N ILE A 135 2.74 7.46 -1.20
CA ILE A 135 2.74 7.91 0.19
C ILE A 135 4.15 7.74 0.75
N ASN A 136 4.82 8.86 1.03
CA ASN A 136 6.18 8.88 1.58
C ASN A 136 6.20 8.99 3.12
N THR A 137 5.09 9.45 3.72
CA THR A 137 5.00 9.61 5.17
C THR A 137 4.29 8.41 5.76
N LEU A 138 5.08 7.42 6.17
CA LEU A 138 4.55 6.24 6.85
C LEU A 138 4.18 6.59 8.31
N SER A 139 3.49 5.70 9.01
CA SER A 139 2.98 5.88 10.40
C SER A 139 1.94 6.97 10.62
N LYS A 140 1.43 7.61 9.56
CA LYS A 140 0.28 8.53 9.62
C LYS A 140 -0.99 7.87 9.12
N GLU A 141 -2.13 8.33 9.65
CA GLU A 141 -3.44 7.92 9.14
C GLU A 141 -3.77 8.66 7.85
N TYR A 142 -4.21 7.87 6.87
CA TYR A 142 -4.78 8.32 5.61
C TYR A 142 -6.23 7.88 5.54
N THR A 143 -7.07 8.71 4.93
CA THR A 143 -8.49 8.42 4.72
C THR A 143 -8.81 8.54 3.24
N ILE A 144 -9.55 7.57 2.70
CA ILE A 144 -10.20 7.68 1.40
C ILE A 144 -11.68 7.87 1.66
N GLU A 145 -12.19 9.02 1.26
CA GLU A 145 -13.61 9.38 1.35
C GLU A 145 -14.26 9.21 -0.03
N ILE A 146 -15.50 8.75 -0.03
CA ILE A 146 -16.33 8.56 -1.22
C ILE A 146 -17.50 9.52 -1.12
N TYR A 147 -17.75 10.23 -2.22
CA TYR A 147 -18.78 11.27 -2.31
C TYR A 147 -19.69 11.03 -3.50
N ASP A 148 -20.95 11.46 -3.35
CA ASP A 148 -21.89 11.69 -4.43
C ASP A 148 -21.75 13.13 -4.92
N ASN A 149 -21.65 13.32 -6.22
CA ASN A 149 -21.47 14.62 -6.86
C ASN A 149 -22.83 15.21 -7.25
N ASP A 150 -23.46 15.89 -6.29
CA ASP A 150 -24.73 16.59 -6.50
C ASP A 150 -24.53 18.04 -7.02
N GLU A 151 -23.32 18.42 -7.41
CA GLU A 151 -23.02 19.78 -7.88
C GLU A 151 -23.42 19.96 -9.35
N ILE A 152 -24.52 20.68 -9.59
CA ILE A 152 -24.96 21.06 -10.95
C ILE A 152 -24.54 22.51 -11.20
N LEU A 153 -23.56 22.70 -12.10
CA LEU A 153 -23.10 24.01 -12.54
C LEU A 153 -22.63 24.95 -11.40
N GLY A 154 -21.98 24.43 -10.37
CA GLY A 154 -21.52 25.27 -9.25
C GLY A 154 -22.51 25.39 -8.09
N VAL A 155 -23.65 24.69 -8.16
CA VAL A 155 -24.75 24.77 -7.19
C VAL A 155 -25.08 23.37 -6.69
N GLY A 156 -25.00 23.19 -5.38
CA GLY A 156 -25.15 21.90 -4.72
C GLY A 156 -24.03 21.72 -3.69
N GLU A 157 -24.09 20.62 -2.95
CA GLU A 157 -23.01 20.18 -2.07
C GLU A 157 -22.78 18.70 -2.33
N ASN A 158 -21.52 18.28 -2.39
CA ASN A 158 -21.20 16.86 -2.52
C ASN A 158 -21.61 16.10 -1.25
N GLU A 159 -22.36 15.02 -1.41
CA GLU A 159 -22.83 14.23 -0.28
C GLU A 159 -21.82 13.14 0.09
N PHE A 160 -21.48 13.03 1.37
CA PHE A 160 -20.57 12.01 1.86
C PHE A 160 -21.25 10.64 1.93
N ILE A 161 -20.71 9.65 1.20
CA ILE A 161 -21.24 8.28 1.15
C ILE A 161 -20.60 7.41 2.24
N GLY A 162 -19.29 7.56 2.45
CA GLY A 162 -18.53 6.80 3.43
C GLY A 162 -17.03 6.86 3.18
N SER A 163 -16.26 6.16 4.00
CA SER A 163 -14.81 6.22 3.95
C SER A 163 -14.13 4.91 4.31
N CYS A 164 -12.83 4.82 4.00
CA CYS A 164 -11.94 3.88 4.64
C CYS A 164 -10.71 4.63 5.18
N SER A 165 -10.19 4.22 6.34
CA SER A 165 -8.91 4.73 6.84
C SER A 165 -7.86 3.62 6.95
N PHE A 166 -6.59 4.00 6.82
CA PHE A 166 -5.46 3.10 6.93
C PHE A 166 -4.22 3.84 7.44
N THR A 167 -3.33 3.12 8.11
CA THR A 167 -2.03 3.62 8.54
C THR A 167 -0.92 2.75 7.96
N PRO A 168 -0.12 3.26 7.02
CA PRO A 168 1.03 2.53 6.52
C PRO A 168 2.03 2.23 7.66
N ASN A 169 2.53 1.00 7.74
CA ASN A 169 3.47 0.56 8.77
C ASN A 169 4.93 0.60 8.29
N GLU A 170 5.81 1.26 9.05
CA GLU A 170 7.25 1.36 8.80
C GLU A 170 8.04 0.08 9.09
N LEU A 171 7.45 -0.90 9.77
CA LEU A 171 8.14 -2.10 10.28
C LEU A 171 7.87 -3.37 9.47
N ILE A 172 7.31 -3.25 8.26
CA ILE A 172 7.04 -4.40 7.40
C ILE A 172 8.36 -4.91 6.80
N THR A 173 8.66 -6.20 6.99
CA THR A 173 9.85 -6.87 6.44
C THR A 173 9.46 -7.85 5.34
N THR A 174 10.33 -8.06 4.35
CA THR A 174 10.11 -8.97 3.21
C THR A 174 9.90 -10.44 3.60
N LEU A 175 10.24 -10.81 4.85
CA LEU A 175 10.04 -12.12 5.46
C LEU A 175 8.73 -12.26 6.25
N SER A 176 8.02 -11.17 6.51
CA SER A 176 6.71 -11.24 7.15
C SER A 176 5.69 -11.76 6.15
N ILE A 177 4.99 -12.82 6.55
CA ILE A 177 3.98 -13.50 5.71
C ILE A 177 2.68 -12.66 5.63
N ASN A 178 2.62 -11.57 6.40
CA ASN A 178 1.44 -10.74 6.67
C ASN A 178 1.75 -9.25 6.44
N ASP A 179 2.24 -8.87 5.25
CA ASP A 179 2.43 -7.47 4.79
C ASP A 179 1.08 -6.76 4.57
N GLU A 180 0.15 -6.93 5.50
CA GLU A 180 -1.24 -6.55 5.37
C GLU A 180 -1.42 -5.12 5.86
N LEU A 181 -1.91 -4.26 4.96
CA LEU A 181 -2.40 -2.95 5.36
C LEU A 181 -3.79 -3.12 5.98
N ASN A 182 -3.91 -2.79 7.25
CA ASN A 182 -5.20 -2.82 7.92
C ASN A 182 -6.05 -1.63 7.46
N ILE A 183 -7.20 -1.93 6.85
CA ILE A 183 -8.16 -0.93 6.37
C ILE A 183 -9.39 -0.96 7.28
N ILE A 184 -9.77 0.21 7.77
CA ILE A 184 -10.96 0.41 8.59
C ILE A 184 -12.03 1.05 7.72
N ASN A 185 -12.98 0.24 7.30
CA ASN A 185 -14.13 0.65 6.50
C ASN A 185 -15.23 1.28 7.35
N ASN A 186 -15.79 2.39 6.89
CA ASN A 186 -16.91 3.10 7.48
C ASN A 186 -17.96 3.43 6.40
N GLY A 187 -19.09 2.73 6.40
CA GLY A 187 -20.14 2.90 5.39
C GLY A 187 -19.85 2.21 4.05
N VAL A 188 -18.59 2.12 3.60
CA VAL A 188 -18.19 1.50 2.32
C VAL A 188 -17.30 0.26 2.51
N ASP A 189 -17.44 -0.75 1.65
CA ASP A 189 -16.49 -1.88 1.54
C ASP A 189 -15.47 -1.56 0.46
N MET A 190 -14.26 -1.18 0.87
CA MET A 190 -13.18 -0.79 -0.03
C MET A 190 -12.03 -1.81 -0.02
N THR A 191 -11.37 -1.96 -1.18
CA THR A 191 -10.15 -2.73 -1.40
C THR A 191 -9.12 -1.83 -2.09
N LEU A 192 -7.87 -1.90 -1.64
CA LEU A 192 -6.77 -1.11 -2.17
C LEU A 192 -5.74 -2.02 -2.84
N ASP A 193 -5.29 -1.66 -4.03
CA ASP A 193 -4.11 -2.25 -4.67
C ASP A 193 -2.89 -1.41 -4.31
N ILE A 194 -1.98 -2.00 -3.52
CA ILE A 194 -0.84 -1.29 -2.93
C ILE A 194 0.47 -2.05 -3.15
N GLU A 195 1.58 -1.31 -3.13
CA GLU A 195 2.93 -1.84 -3.26
C GLU A 195 3.86 -1.11 -2.27
N TRP A 196 4.53 -1.85 -1.39
CA TRP A 196 5.57 -1.31 -0.52
C TRP A 196 6.85 -1.12 -1.32
N LEU A 197 7.40 0.09 -1.29
CA LEU A 197 8.66 0.42 -1.96
C LEU A 197 9.80 0.39 -0.93
N GLN A 198 10.95 -0.17 -1.32
CA GLN A 198 12.19 -0.19 -0.54
C GLN A 198 13.25 0.63 -1.27
#